data_AF-A0AA51M2Z7-F1
#
_entry.id   AF-A0AA51M2Z7-F1
#
_cell.length_a   1.000
_cell.length_b   1.000
_cell.length_c   1.000
_cell.angle_alpha   90.00
_cell.angle_beta   90.00
_cell.angle_gamma   90.00
#
_symmetry.space_group_name_H-M   'P 1'
#
loop_
_entity.id
_entity.type
_entity.pdbx_description
1 polymer ?
#
loop_
_entity_poly.entity_id
_entity_poly.type
_entity_poly.pdbx_seq_one_letter_code
_entity_poly.pdbx_strand_id
1 'polypeptide(L)'
;MNAREVIKHVTNKGNIPSAIRSFLKREIHTCPVIFGKTVKSCSRVADIADRIYDIFGIPLVRMTMVRTGNEFALSSLSPMPYSQMAEGERSVLSAHLRHQEFL
;
A
#
# COMPACT_ATOMS: atom_id res chain seq x y z
N MET A 1 -1.52 -2.26 -12.89
CA MET A 1 -0.27 -1.52 -13.16
C MET A 1 0.82 -2.52 -13.49
N ASN A 2 1.67 -2.28 -14.48
CA ASN A 2 2.76 -3.20 -14.82
C ASN A 2 3.87 -3.09 -13.75
N ALA A 3 4.41 -4.22 -13.27
CA ALA A 3 5.46 -4.26 -12.26
C ALA A 3 6.66 -3.37 -12.61
N ARG A 4 7.00 -3.30 -13.90
CA ARG A 4 8.10 -2.48 -14.42
C ARG A 4 7.84 -0.98 -14.31
N GLU A 5 6.59 -0.55 -14.46
CA GLU A 5 6.19 0.85 -14.32
C GLU A 5 6.23 1.29 -12.86
N VAL A 6 5.73 0.43 -11.95
CA VAL A 6 5.75 0.68 -10.52
C VAL A 6 7.19 0.76 -10.01
N ILE A 7 8.04 -0.19 -10.39
CA ILE A 7 9.45 -0.17 -9.99
C ILE A 7 10.16 1.07 -10.52
N LYS A 8 9.95 1.45 -11.80
CA LYS A 8 10.48 2.71 -12.33
C LYS A 8 10.00 3.91 -11.54
N HIS A 9 8.75 3.94 -11.11
CA HIS A 9 8.23 5.05 -10.31
C HIS A 9 8.92 5.11 -8.94
N VAL A 10 9.00 3.97 -8.24
CA VAL A 10 9.62 3.87 -6.91
C VAL A 10 11.13 4.15 -6.96
N THR A 11 11.83 3.77 -8.03
CA THR A 11 13.26 4.06 -8.21
C THR A 11 13.53 5.42 -8.87
N ASN A 12 12.51 6.26 -9.09
CA ASN A 12 12.61 7.53 -9.81
C ASN A 12 13.30 7.41 -11.19
N LYS A 13 12.94 6.39 -11.96
CA LYS A 13 13.54 5.98 -13.24
C LYS A 13 15.05 5.69 -13.17
N GLY A 14 15.61 5.59 -11.97
CA GLY A 14 17.01 5.22 -11.74
C GLY A 14 17.29 3.76 -12.10
N ASN A 15 18.58 3.42 -12.13
CA ASN A 15 19.02 2.06 -12.37
C ASN A 15 18.40 1.10 -11.36
N ILE A 16 17.73 0.06 -11.84
CA ILE A 16 17.13 -0.96 -10.98
C ILE A 16 18.28 -1.79 -10.38
N PRO A 17 18.47 -1.76 -9.05
CA PRO A 17 19.48 -2.57 -8.39
C PRO A 17 19.31 -4.05 -8.76
N SER A 18 20.41 -4.79 -8.88
CA SER A 18 20.39 -6.23 -9.21
C SER A 18 19.50 -7.03 -8.26
N ALA A 19 19.51 -6.69 -6.98
CA ALA A 19 18.63 -7.25 -5.95
C ALA A 19 17.14 -7.11 -6.32
N ILE A 20 16.74 -5.98 -6.92
CA ILE A 20 15.35 -5.68 -7.28
C ILE A 20 14.94 -6.36 -8.59
N ARG A 21 15.91 -6.64 -9.46
CA ARG A 21 15.69 -7.26 -10.78
C ARG A 21 15.01 -8.64 -10.69
N SER A 22 15.24 -9.35 -9.59
CA SER A 22 14.58 -10.64 -9.29
C SER A 22 13.06 -10.52 -9.10
N PHE A 23 12.57 -9.36 -8.64
CA PHE A 23 11.14 -9.12 -8.43
C PHE A 23 10.41 -8.67 -9.69
N LEU A 24 11.11 -8.37 -10.79
CA LEU A 24 10.46 -8.01 -12.07
C LEU A 24 9.61 -9.14 -12.65
N LYS A 25 9.87 -10.39 -12.25
CA LYS A 25 9.07 -11.57 -12.63
C LYS A 25 7.89 -11.81 -11.68
N ARG A 26 7.76 -11.05 -10.60
CA ARG A 26 6.74 -11.24 -9.56
C ARG A 26 5.57 -10.28 -9.75
N GLU A 27 4.42 -10.68 -9.21
CA GLU A 27 3.21 -9.87 -9.20
C GLU A 27 3.36 -8.76 -8.13
N ILE A 28 3.17 -7.51 -8.55
CA ILE A 28 3.13 -6.35 -7.64
C ILE A 28 1.68 -6.10 -7.26
N HIS A 29 1.43 -6.04 -5.95
CA HIS A 29 0.13 -5.69 -5.41
C HIS A 29 0.22 -4.32 -4.74
N THR A 30 -0.71 -3.44 -5.07
CA THR A 30 -0.82 -2.12 -4.45
C THR A 30 -2.18 -1.97 -3.81
N CYS A 31 -2.21 -1.49 -2.58
CA CYS A 31 -3.45 -1.14 -1.90
C CYS A 31 -3.28 0.21 -1.17
N PRO A 32 -4.34 1.01 -1.10
CA PRO A 32 -4.37 2.18 -0.24
C PRO A 32 -4.66 1.77 1.19
N VAL A 33 -4.00 2.45 2.13
CA VAL A 33 -4.13 2.19 3.56
C VAL A 33 -4.44 3.48 4.29
N ILE A 34 -5.51 3.42 5.08
CA ILE A 34 -6.09 4.53 5.83
C ILE A 34 -5.99 4.14 7.31
N PHE A 35 -5.13 4.81 8.08
CA PHE A 35 -4.97 4.57 9.52
C PHE A 35 -4.84 3.08 9.91
N GLY A 36 -4.01 2.31 9.19
CA GLY A 36 -3.84 0.87 9.40
C GLY A 36 -4.90 -0.01 8.74
N LYS A 37 -6.06 0.54 8.38
CA LYS A 37 -7.13 -0.20 7.71
C LYS A 37 -6.92 -0.26 6.20
N THR A 38 -7.07 -1.46 5.64
CA THR A 38 -7.03 -1.71 4.20
C THR A 38 -8.41 -2.10 3.68
N VAL A 39 -8.86 -1.50 2.57
CA VAL A 39 -10.13 -1.86 1.92
C VAL A 39 -9.88 -3.02 0.94
N LYS A 40 -10.70 -4.08 1.00
CA LYS A 40 -10.68 -5.22 0.04
C LYS A 40 -9.33 -5.95 -0.09
N SER A 41 -8.51 -5.96 0.95
CA SER A 41 -7.21 -6.67 0.96
C SER A 41 -7.29 -7.94 1.82
N CYS A 42 -6.35 -8.89 1.64
CA CYS A 42 -6.33 -10.11 2.45
C CYS A 42 -5.84 -9.83 3.89
N SER A 43 -6.13 -10.74 4.83
CA SER A 43 -5.80 -10.58 6.26
C SER A 43 -4.34 -10.21 6.52
N ARG A 44 -3.41 -10.88 5.84
CA ARG A 44 -1.97 -10.63 5.98
C ARG A 44 -1.55 -9.23 5.54
N VAL A 45 -2.28 -8.59 4.63
CA VAL A 45 -2.03 -7.21 4.20
C VAL A 45 -2.56 -6.23 5.25
N ALA A 46 -3.73 -6.52 5.85
CA ALA A 46 -4.28 -5.75 6.95
C ALA A 46 -3.35 -5.75 8.18
N ASP A 47 -2.83 -6.92 8.57
CA ASP A 47 -1.91 -7.03 9.72
C ASP A 47 -0.63 -6.17 9.54
N ILE A 48 -0.10 -6.12 8.32
CA ILE A 48 1.08 -5.30 8.01
C ILE A 48 0.72 -3.81 8.09
N ALA A 49 -0.45 -3.43 7.58
CA ALA A 49 -0.93 -2.06 7.60
C ALA A 49 -1.14 -1.54 9.03
N ASP A 50 -1.75 -2.35 9.91
CA ASP A 50 -1.95 -2.01 11.32
C ASP A 50 -0.63 -1.76 12.04
N ARG A 51 0.34 -2.67 11.89
CA ARG A 51 1.69 -2.52 12.49
C ARG A 51 2.41 -1.25 12.05
N ILE A 52 2.21 -0.82 10.80
CA ILE A 52 2.82 0.40 10.28
C ILE A 52 2.17 1.63 10.91
N TYR A 53 0.85 1.61 11.07
CA TYR A 53 0.14 2.70 11.73
C TYR A 53 0.59 2.88 13.18
N ASP A 54 0.70 1.78 13.93
CA ASP A 54 1.17 1.80 15.32
C ASP A 54 2.56 2.45 15.47
N ILE A 55 3.44 2.27 14.49
CA ILE A 55 4.80 2.81 14.53
C ILE A 55 4.85 4.27 14.10
N PHE A 56 4.20 4.61 12.99
CA PHE A 56 4.44 5.89 12.32
C PHE A 56 3.35 6.94 12.58
N GLY A 57 2.15 6.54 13.00
CA GLY A 57 1.01 7.44 13.22
C GLY A 57 0.56 8.19 11.95
N ILE A 58 0.92 7.69 10.76
CA ILE A 58 0.65 8.40 9.49
C ILE A 58 -0.79 8.10 9.03
N PRO A 59 -1.60 9.13 8.73
CA PRO A 59 -3.04 8.97 8.51
C PRO A 59 -3.41 8.31 7.17
N LEU A 60 -2.59 8.49 6.13
CA LEU A 60 -2.92 8.04 4.77
C LEU A 60 -1.67 7.77 3.93
N VAL A 61 -1.46 6.53 3.52
CA VAL A 61 -0.34 6.10 2.67
C VAL A 61 -0.77 5.09 1.61
N ARG A 62 -0.01 5.02 0.51
CA ARG A 62 -0.07 3.93 -0.45
C ARG A 62 0.95 2.87 -0.06
N MET A 63 0.48 1.62 0.05
CA MET A 63 1.34 0.46 0.28
C MET A 63 1.61 -0.26 -1.03
N THR A 64 2.89 -0.46 -1.33
CA THR A 64 3.34 -1.30 -2.44
C THR A 64 3.94 -2.57 -1.86
N MET A 65 3.40 -3.70 -2.28
CA MET A 65 3.81 -5.03 -1.84
C MET A 65 4.21 -5.91 -3.01
N VAL A 66 5.09 -6.86 -2.73
CA VAL A 66 5.44 -7.93 -3.66
C VAL A 66 4.75 -9.21 -3.20
N ARG A 67 4.01 -9.84 -4.11
CA ARG A 67 3.42 -11.16 -3.86
C ARG A 67 4.39 -12.26 -4.28
N THR A 68 4.60 -13.22 -3.39
CA THR A 68 5.39 -14.43 -3.64
C THR A 68 4.54 -15.64 -3.28
N GLY A 69 3.89 -16.26 -4.28
CA GLY A 69 2.91 -17.33 -4.03
C GLY A 69 1.73 -16.82 -3.19
N ASN A 70 1.55 -17.40 -2.00
CA ASN A 70 0.50 -17.00 -1.04
C ASN A 70 0.96 -15.96 -0.01
N GLU A 71 2.19 -15.50 -0.10
CA GLU A 71 2.75 -14.53 0.84
C GLU A 71 2.87 -13.14 0.23
N PHE A 72 2.78 -12.13 1.10
CA PHE A 72 2.96 -10.72 0.76
C PHE A 72 4.12 -10.16 1.58
N ALA A 73 5.02 -9.43 0.91
CA ALA A 73 6.11 -8.70 1.52
C ALA A 73 6.00 -7.20 1.20
N LEU A 74 6.13 -6.36 2.22
CA LEU A 74 6.13 -4.90 2.05
C LEU A 74 7.37 -4.44 1.28
N SER A 75 7.16 -3.67 0.21
CA SER A 75 8.26 -3.08 -0.57
C SER A 75 8.48 -1.61 -0.26
N SER A 76 7.41 -0.80 -0.16
CA SER A 76 7.54 0.64 0.08
C SER A 76 6.25 1.27 0.58
N LEU A 77 6.42 2.43 1.22
CA LEU A 77 5.37 3.37 1.60
C LEU A 77 5.55 4.68 0.83
N SER A 78 4.46 5.25 0.35
CA SER A 78 4.48 6.60 -0.24
C SER A 78 3.23 7.39 0.16
N PRO A 79 3.31 8.73 0.22
CA PRO A 79 2.13 9.56 0.42
C PRO A 79 1.05 9.26 -0.64
N MET A 80 -0.21 9.27 -0.23
CA MET A 80 -1.33 9.08 -1.15
C MET A 80 -2.12 10.39 -1.31
N PRO A 81 -2.19 10.95 -2.53
CA PRO A 81 -3.06 12.10 -2.80
C PRO A 81 -4.54 11.72 -2.74
N TYR A 82 -5.37 12.57 -2.12
CA TYR A 82 -6.83 12.40 -2.04
C TYR A 82 -7.50 12.25 -3.41
N SER A 83 -6.97 12.92 -4.43
CA SER A 83 -7.47 12.85 -5.81
C SER A 83 -7.36 11.44 -6.42
N GLN A 84 -6.42 10.63 -5.94
CA GLN A 84 -6.19 9.26 -6.41
C GLN A 84 -6.96 8.20 -5.60
N MET A 85 -7.80 8.61 -4.66
CA MET A 85 -8.64 7.69 -3.88
C MET A 85 -9.92 7.36 -4.63
N ALA A 86 -10.29 6.09 -4.64
CA ALA A 86 -11.62 5.65 -5.04
C ALA A 86 -12.68 6.08 -4.02
N GLU A 87 -13.93 6.14 -4.45
CA GLU A 87 -15.05 6.60 -3.61
C GLU A 87 -15.21 5.80 -2.30
N GLY A 88 -15.04 4.48 -2.36
CA GLY A 88 -15.07 3.63 -1.17
C GLY A 88 -13.96 3.95 -0.17
N GLU A 89 -12.77 4.31 -0.64
CA GLU A 89 -11.63 4.68 0.20
C GLU A 89 -11.86 6.05 0.85
N ARG A 90 -12.41 7.01 0.11
CA ARG A 90 -12.78 8.33 0.64
C ARG A 90 -13.84 8.23 1.72
N SER A 91 -14.79 7.30 1.57
CA SER A 91 -15.84 7.06 2.55
C SER A 91 -15.26 6.56 3.88
N VAL A 92 -14.31 5.62 3.83
CA VAL A 92 -13.61 5.10 5.02
C VAL A 92 -12.79 6.20 5.70
N LEU A 93 -12.06 7.00 4.94
CA LEU A 93 -11.29 8.13 5.46
C LEU A 93 -12.19 9.18 6.12
N SER A 94 -13.31 9.51 5.48
CA SER A 94 -14.27 10.50 6.01
C SER A 94 -14.90 10.03 7.32
N ALA A 95 -15.26 8.76 7.43
CA ALA A 95 -15.82 8.19 8.65
C ALA A 95 -14.78 8.15 9.79
N HIS A 96 -13.53 7.78 9.48
CA HIS A 96 -12.44 7.78 10.45
C HIS A 96 -12.12 9.20 10.97
N LEU A 97 -12.00 10.19 10.08
CA LEU A 97 -11.76 11.60 10.45
C LEU A 97 -12.90 12.20 11.29
N ARG A 98 -14.10 11.61 11.23
CA ARG A 98 -15.27 12.01 12.01
C ARG A 98 -15.43 11.25 13.33
N HIS A 99 -14.43 10.45 13.72
CA HIS A 99 -14.46 9.58 14.92
C HIS A 99 -15.68 8.64 14.96
N GLN A 100 -16.23 8.24 13.81
CA GLN A 100 -17.26 7.21 13.80
C GLN A 100 -16.59 5.84 13.94
N GLU A 101 -16.79 5.21 15.11
CA GLU A 101 -16.44 3.81 15.31
C GLU A 101 -17.29 2.94 14.39
N PHE A 102 -16.63 2.17 13.52
CA PHE A 102 -17.29 1.11 12.78
C PHE A 102 -17.49 -0.07 13.73
N LEU A 103 -18.72 -0.30 14.17
CA LEU A 103 -19.19 -1.56 14.76
C LEU A 103 -19.36 -2.63 13.67
#